data_AF-A0A1V2QC01-F1
#
_entry.id   AF-A0A1V2QC01-F1
#
_cell.length_a   1.000
_cell.length_b   1.000
_cell.length_c   1.000
_cell.angle_alpha   90.00
_cell.angle_beta   90.00
_cell.angle_gamma   90.00
#
_symmetry.space_group_name_H-M   'P 1'
#
loop_
_entity.id
_entity.type
_entity.pdbx_description
1 polymer ?
#
loop_
_entity_poly.entity_id
_entity_poly.type
_entity_poly.pdbx_seq_one_letter_code
_entity_poly.pdbx_strand_id
1 'polypeptide(L)'
;MFIAILAGQHPAVATGYPQVDARVETPGLFDDAEGGNADADDPAIWVNERDPSRSIVFATASSQGDNTFAAYDLPGRYRTSFQVKYGNDLVQESDGAAVIDTGLGPRSPHGLLVVQDGDNSGEPRDSTNFKFVRWDDVSHAIR
;
A
#
# COMPACT_ATOMS: atom_id res chain seq x y z
N MET A 1 55.00 -40.70 -0.26
CA MET A 1 53.75 -40.67 0.54
C MET A 1 52.91 -39.52 0.03
N PHE A 2 51.93 -39.81 -0.84
CA PHE A 2 50.97 -38.83 -1.35
C PHE A 2 49.68 -38.98 -0.55
N ILE A 3 49.24 -37.91 0.12
CA ILE A 3 47.94 -37.88 0.78
C ILE A 3 46.93 -37.39 -0.25
N ALA A 4 46.05 -38.29 -0.72
CA ALA A 4 44.88 -37.92 -1.50
C ALA A 4 43.79 -37.47 -0.53
N ILE A 5 43.36 -36.21 -0.63
CA ILE A 5 42.19 -35.70 0.09
C ILE A 5 40.95 -36.11 -0.72
N LEU A 6 40.15 -37.04 -0.18
CA LEU A 6 38.80 -37.33 -0.65
C LEU A 6 37.90 -36.13 -0.28
N ALA A 7 37.51 -35.34 -1.27
CA ALA A 7 36.45 -34.36 -1.11
C ALA A 7 35.13 -35.13 -0.87
N GLY A 8 34.60 -35.05 0.35
CA GLY A 8 33.26 -35.55 0.64
C GLY A 8 32.23 -34.80 -0.21
N GLN A 9 31.41 -35.54 -0.94
CA GLN A 9 30.22 -34.98 -1.57
C GLN A 9 29.28 -34.50 -0.46
N HIS A 10 29.20 -33.18 -0.28
CA HIS A 10 28.12 -32.58 0.49
C HIS A 10 26.80 -32.85 -0.25
N PRO A 11 25.75 -33.33 0.43
CA PRO A 11 24.43 -33.43 -0.20
C PRO A 11 24.00 -32.03 -0.63
N ALA A 12 23.55 -31.91 -1.89
CA ALA A 12 23.01 -30.66 -2.41
C ALA A 12 21.80 -30.25 -1.55
N VAL A 13 21.94 -29.14 -0.83
CA VAL A 13 20.81 -28.49 -0.16
C VAL A 13 19.86 -28.02 -1.27
N ALA A 14 18.60 -28.46 -1.24
CA ALA A 14 17.59 -27.97 -2.18
C ALA A 14 17.45 -26.44 -2.01
N THR A 15 17.87 -25.70 -3.04
CA THR A 15 18.00 -24.23 -3.04
C THR A 15 16.66 -23.53 -3.35
N GLY A 16 15.58 -23.86 -2.63
CA GLY A 16 14.27 -23.26 -2.88
C GLY A 16 13.50 -22.99 -1.60
N TYR A 17 12.98 -21.77 -1.45
CA TYR A 17 11.94 -21.49 -0.48
C TYR A 17 10.63 -22.17 -0.89
N PRO A 18 9.79 -22.60 0.06
CA PRO A 18 8.43 -23.02 -0.26
C PRO A 18 7.69 -21.92 -1.04
N GLN A 19 7.04 -22.31 -2.14
CA GLN A 19 6.21 -21.42 -2.95
C GLN A 19 4.73 -21.59 -2.55
N VAL A 20 3.97 -20.50 -2.61
CA VAL A 20 2.52 -20.47 -2.41
C VAL A 20 1.88 -19.66 -3.53
N ASP A 21 0.71 -20.09 -3.99
CA ASP A 21 0.00 -19.41 -5.08
C ASP A 21 -0.81 -18.22 -4.55
N ALA A 22 -0.63 -17.05 -5.19
CA ALA A 22 -1.58 -15.96 -5.05
C ALA A 22 -2.94 -16.39 -5.62
N ARG A 23 -4.04 -15.99 -4.96
CA ARG A 23 -5.40 -16.32 -5.44
C ARG A 23 -5.99 -15.26 -6.36
N VAL A 24 -5.52 -14.03 -6.23
CA VAL A 24 -6.01 -12.83 -6.90
C VAL A 24 -4.80 -11.91 -7.09
N GLU A 25 -4.76 -11.24 -8.24
CA GLU A 25 -3.88 -10.11 -8.52
C GLU A 25 -4.74 -8.94 -9.02
N THR A 26 -4.34 -7.71 -8.71
CA THR A 26 -5.02 -6.52 -9.25
C THR A 26 -4.61 -6.32 -10.71
N PRO A 27 -5.42 -5.59 -11.51
CA PRO A 27 -4.94 -5.07 -12.78
C PRO A 27 -3.63 -4.28 -12.58
N GLY A 28 -2.78 -4.28 -13.60
CA GLY A 28 -1.61 -3.39 -13.62
C GLY A 28 -2.06 -1.93 -13.49
N LEU A 29 -1.35 -1.17 -12.68
CA LEU A 29 -1.46 0.28 -12.69
C LEU A 29 -0.68 0.81 -13.89
N PHE A 30 -1.21 1.86 -14.53
CA PHE A 30 -0.59 2.54 -15.66
C PHE A 30 -0.85 4.03 -15.50
N ASP A 31 0.19 4.86 -15.62
CA ASP A 31 0.17 6.31 -15.58
C ASP A 31 -0.17 6.93 -16.95
N ASP A 32 0.01 6.16 -18.03
CA ASP A 32 -0.47 6.50 -19.37
C ASP A 32 -0.87 5.26 -20.20
N ALA A 33 -1.26 5.50 -21.46
CA ALA A 33 -1.66 4.44 -22.38
C ALA A 33 -0.48 3.64 -22.96
N GLU A 34 0.75 4.16 -22.85
CA GLU A 34 1.97 3.51 -23.33
C GLU A 34 2.51 2.55 -22.27
N GLY A 35 2.20 2.82 -21.00
CA GLY A 35 2.54 2.03 -19.83
C GLY A 35 4.01 2.18 -19.44
N GLY A 36 4.25 2.42 -18.16
CA GLY A 36 5.59 2.40 -17.57
C GLY A 36 5.79 3.61 -16.68
N ASN A 37 6.21 3.36 -15.44
CA ASN A 37 6.36 4.27 -14.29
C ASN A 37 5.22 4.23 -13.27
N ALA A 38 4.15 3.47 -13.52
CA ALA A 38 3.22 3.15 -12.45
C ALA A 38 3.85 2.16 -11.45
N ASP A 39 4.06 2.64 -10.23
CA ASP A 39 4.51 1.83 -9.11
C ASP A 39 3.34 1.59 -8.16
N ALA A 40 3.03 0.32 -7.93
CA ALA A 40 2.10 -0.10 -6.89
C ALA A 40 2.96 -0.52 -5.70
N ASP A 41 2.96 0.26 -4.62
CA ASP A 41 3.91 0.06 -3.53
C ASP A 41 3.23 -0.54 -2.30
N ASP A 42 2.63 0.30 -1.45
CA ASP A 42 2.20 -0.11 -0.12
C ASP A 42 0.70 -0.37 -0.02
N PRO A 43 0.30 -1.61 0.31
CA PRO A 43 -1.08 -1.91 0.58
C PRO A 43 -1.48 -1.61 2.02
N ALA A 44 -2.70 -1.13 2.22
CA ALA A 44 -3.39 -1.11 3.51
C ALA A 44 -4.74 -1.81 3.41
N ILE A 45 -5.07 -2.68 4.36
CA ILE A 45 -6.34 -3.44 4.34
C ILE A 45 -7.25 -2.87 5.41
N TRP A 46 -8.44 -2.40 5.01
CA TRP A 46 -9.52 -2.15 5.93
C TRP A 46 -10.47 -3.34 5.96
N VAL A 47 -10.68 -3.90 7.15
CA VAL A 47 -11.63 -4.98 7.39
C VAL A 47 -12.98 -4.40 7.79
N ASN A 48 -14.01 -4.68 7.01
CA ASN A 48 -15.36 -4.30 7.38
C ASN A 48 -15.92 -5.28 8.40
N GLU A 49 -15.97 -4.88 9.68
CA GLU A 49 -16.43 -5.75 10.78
C GLU A 49 -17.87 -6.26 10.61
N ARG A 50 -18.74 -5.49 9.94
CA ARG A 50 -20.16 -5.86 9.76
C ARG A 50 -20.35 -6.87 8.63
N ASP A 51 -19.53 -6.75 7.59
CA ASP A 51 -19.55 -7.63 6.43
C ASP A 51 -18.13 -7.75 5.86
N PRO A 52 -17.34 -8.74 6.31
CA PRO A 52 -15.95 -8.90 5.88
C PRO A 52 -15.79 -9.06 4.38
N SER A 53 -16.83 -9.52 3.65
CA SER A 53 -16.80 -9.63 2.19
C SER A 53 -16.74 -8.28 1.47
N ARG A 54 -17.06 -7.19 2.20
CA ARG A 54 -17.01 -5.79 1.74
C ARG A 54 -15.79 -5.04 2.27
N SER A 55 -14.77 -5.75 2.73
CA SER A 55 -13.47 -5.18 3.07
C SER A 55 -12.80 -4.59 1.83
N ILE A 56 -11.91 -3.61 2.04
CA ILE A 56 -11.23 -2.89 0.97
C ILE A 56 -9.73 -3.02 1.15
N VAL A 57 -9.02 -3.23 0.05
CA VAL A 57 -7.57 -3.12 -0.03
C VAL A 57 -7.26 -1.78 -0.69
N PHE A 58 -6.56 -0.92 0.01
CA PHE A 58 -5.94 0.28 -0.55
C PHE A 58 -4.55 -0.07 -1.04
N ALA A 59 -4.13 0.51 -2.16
CA ALA A 59 -2.74 0.51 -2.57
C ALA A 59 -2.34 1.95 -2.91
N THR A 60 -1.15 2.36 -2.51
CA THR A 60 -0.57 3.61 -2.98
C THR A 60 -0.33 3.51 -4.49
N ALA A 61 -0.74 4.54 -5.19
CA ALA A 61 -0.56 4.71 -6.63
C ALA A 61 0.32 5.95 -6.82
N SER A 62 1.44 5.99 -6.07
CA SER A 62 2.08 7.26 -5.72
C SER A 62 3.11 7.74 -6.74
N SER A 63 3.81 6.83 -7.43
CA SER A 63 4.78 7.20 -8.47
C SER A 63 4.14 7.58 -9.82
N GLN A 64 2.80 7.73 -9.86
CA GLN A 64 2.00 7.85 -11.07
C GLN A 64 1.83 9.28 -11.59
N GLY A 65 2.48 10.28 -10.98
CA GLY A 65 2.18 11.70 -11.25
C GLY A 65 0.76 12.15 -10.83
N ASP A 66 -0.12 11.20 -10.51
CA ASP A 66 -1.51 11.41 -10.11
C ASP A 66 -1.69 11.48 -8.59
N ASN A 67 -0.71 11.02 -7.80
CA ASN A 67 -0.68 11.14 -6.33
C ASN A 67 -1.96 10.60 -5.65
N THR A 68 -2.37 9.39 -6.05
CA THR A 68 -3.64 8.79 -5.61
C THR A 68 -3.45 7.54 -4.75
N PHE A 69 -4.54 7.16 -4.09
CA PHE A 69 -4.72 5.88 -3.39
C PHE A 69 -5.84 5.12 -4.11
N ALA A 70 -5.49 3.97 -4.68
CA ALA A 70 -6.45 3.11 -5.37
C ALA A 70 -7.13 2.17 -4.35
N ALA A 71 -8.45 2.04 -4.44
CA ALA A 71 -9.26 1.14 -3.61
C ALA A 71 -9.73 -0.06 -4.43
N TYR A 72 -9.51 -1.26 -3.91
CA TYR A 72 -9.90 -2.53 -4.51
C TYR A 72 -10.84 -3.31 -3.59
N ASP A 73 -11.76 -4.08 -4.16
CA ASP A 73 -12.47 -5.11 -3.41
C ASP A 73 -11.63 -6.38 -3.24
N LEU A 74 -12.09 -7.34 -2.42
CA LEU A 74 -11.36 -8.58 -2.15
C LEU A 74 -11.12 -9.46 -3.40
N PRO A 75 -12.01 -9.47 -4.42
CA PRO A 75 -11.69 -10.03 -5.74
C PRO A 75 -10.65 -9.27 -6.57
N GLY A 76 -10.05 -8.18 -6.07
CA GLY A 76 -9.01 -7.41 -6.75
C GLY A 76 -9.56 -6.42 -7.79
N ARG A 77 -10.86 -6.16 -7.80
CA ARG A 77 -11.47 -5.23 -8.77
C ARG A 77 -11.32 -3.80 -8.27
N TYR A 78 -10.81 -2.94 -9.16
CA TYR A 78 -10.77 -1.50 -8.94
C TYR A 78 -12.16 -0.96 -8.61
N ARG A 79 -12.24 -0.16 -7.55
CA ARG A 79 -13.46 0.52 -7.10
C ARG A 79 -13.42 1.99 -7.45
N THR A 80 -12.38 2.66 -6.98
CA THR A 80 -12.16 4.10 -7.15
C THR A 80 -10.72 4.46 -6.76
N SER A 81 -10.32 5.68 -7.06
CA SER A 81 -9.09 6.32 -6.57
C SER A 81 -9.45 7.63 -5.87
N PHE A 82 -8.67 7.99 -4.86
CA PHE A 82 -8.82 9.26 -4.16
C PHE A 82 -7.46 9.88 -3.86
N GLN A 83 -7.44 11.19 -3.64
CA GLN A 83 -6.25 11.93 -3.22
C GLN A 83 -6.36 12.32 -1.75
N VAL A 84 -5.22 12.37 -1.06
CA VAL A 84 -5.13 12.89 0.32
C VAL A 84 -4.38 14.21 0.29
N LYS A 85 -4.90 15.22 0.98
CA LYS A 85 -4.21 16.51 1.14
C LYS A 85 -4.41 17.11 2.52
N TYR A 86 -3.48 17.97 2.91
CA TYR A 86 -3.59 18.82 4.10
C TYR A 86 -3.41 20.30 3.70
N GLY A 87 -4.52 21.02 3.56
CA GLY A 87 -4.51 22.37 2.99
C GLY A 87 -4.17 22.33 1.50
N ASN A 88 -3.03 22.92 1.12
CA ASN A 88 -2.50 22.91 -0.25
C ASN A 88 -1.45 21.82 -0.49
N ASP A 89 -1.10 21.07 0.56
CA ASP A 89 -0.09 20.01 0.53
C ASP A 89 -0.74 18.68 0.15
N LEU A 90 -0.48 18.20 -1.07
CA LEU A 90 -0.96 16.92 -1.59
C LEU A 90 0.00 15.83 -1.12
N VAL A 91 -0.50 14.66 -0.72
CA VAL A 91 0.36 13.51 -0.42
C VAL A 91 0.96 12.97 -1.70
N GLN A 92 2.29 12.86 -1.76
CA GLN A 92 3.06 12.39 -2.91
C GLN A 92 4.10 11.38 -2.43
N GLU A 93 4.66 10.58 -3.35
CA GLU A 93 5.72 9.60 -3.06
C GLU A 93 5.49 8.80 -1.75
N SER A 94 4.27 8.23 -1.62
CA SER A 94 3.77 7.58 -0.42
C SER A 94 4.24 6.13 -0.30
N ASP A 95 5.11 5.88 0.67
CA ASP A 95 5.72 4.58 0.99
C ASP A 95 5.06 3.89 2.21
N GLY A 96 3.79 4.20 2.49
CA GLY A 96 3.11 3.51 3.58
C GLY A 96 1.74 4.06 3.95
N ALA A 97 0.82 3.13 4.21
CA ALA A 97 -0.51 3.42 4.69
C ALA A 97 -0.93 2.47 5.82
N ALA A 98 -1.73 2.98 6.76
CA ALA A 98 -2.35 2.19 7.82
C ALA A 98 -3.78 2.67 8.06
N VAL A 99 -4.70 1.74 8.28
CA VAL A 99 -6.12 2.05 8.48
C VAL A 99 -6.67 1.33 9.71
N ILE A 100 -7.49 2.04 10.47
CA ILE A 100 -8.30 1.51 11.57
C ILE A 100 -9.65 2.22 11.56
N ASP A 101 -10.73 1.49 11.80
CA ASP A 101 -12.10 2.03 11.91
C ASP A 101 -12.62 2.06 13.36
N THR A 102 -11.81 1.60 14.31
CA THR A 102 -12.05 1.74 15.75
C THR A 102 -11.90 3.19 16.19
N GLY A 103 -12.86 3.69 16.97
CA GLY A 103 -12.81 5.03 17.53
C GLY A 103 -11.61 5.27 18.45
N LEU A 104 -10.85 6.33 18.17
CA LEU A 104 -9.64 6.72 18.92
C LEU A 104 -9.90 7.95 19.82
N GLY A 105 -11.14 8.14 20.24
CA GLY A 105 -11.59 9.27 21.06
C GLY A 105 -12.24 10.41 20.25
N PRO A 106 -12.54 11.56 20.90
CA PRO A 106 -13.43 12.58 20.32
C PRO A 106 -12.97 13.21 19.00
N ARG A 107 -11.66 13.16 18.69
CA ARG A 107 -11.10 13.71 17.45
C ARG A 107 -11.18 12.74 16.27
N SER A 108 -11.28 11.45 16.54
CA SER A 108 -11.35 10.38 15.53
C SER A 108 -12.32 9.28 15.99
N PRO A 109 -13.60 9.59 16.19
CA PRO A 109 -14.57 8.67 16.79
C PRO A 109 -14.84 7.42 15.94
N HIS A 110 -14.47 7.45 14.66
CA HIS A 110 -14.64 6.37 13.70
C HIS A 110 -13.31 5.86 13.11
N GLY A 111 -12.19 6.19 13.75
CA GLY A 111 -10.86 5.76 13.32
C GLY A 111 -10.18 6.68 12.31
N LEU A 112 -9.12 6.18 11.69
CA LEU A 112 -8.19 6.93 10.86
C LEU A 112 -7.64 6.07 9.71
N LEU A 113 -7.41 6.74 8.57
CA LEU A 113 -6.37 6.37 7.63
C LEU A 113 -5.15 7.27 7.91
N VAL A 114 -3.97 6.68 8.05
CA VAL A 114 -2.70 7.40 8.14
C VAL A 114 -1.86 7.02 6.94
N VAL A 115 -1.34 8.02 6.24
CA VAL A 115 -0.49 7.84 5.06
C VAL A 115 0.80 8.63 5.21
N GLN A 116 1.92 8.06 4.77
CA GLN A 116 3.17 8.80 4.66
C GLN A 116 3.09 9.74 3.45
N ASP A 117 3.77 10.88 3.57
CA ASP A 117 3.97 11.82 2.47
C ASP A 117 5.47 12.04 2.28
N GLY A 118 5.97 11.62 1.12
CA GLY A 118 7.37 11.70 0.73
C GLY A 118 7.80 13.09 0.26
N ASP A 119 6.85 13.97 -0.10
CA ASP A 119 7.14 15.36 -0.47
C ASP A 119 6.20 16.33 0.25
N ASN A 120 6.59 16.71 1.47
CA ASN A 120 5.86 17.65 2.31
C ASN A 120 6.08 19.09 1.84
N SER A 121 5.35 19.48 0.80
CA SER A 121 5.49 20.72 0.00
C SER A 121 5.27 22.04 0.77
N GLY A 122 4.85 21.98 2.03
CA GLY A 122 4.60 23.14 2.89
C GLY A 122 5.80 23.63 3.73
N GLU A 123 6.93 22.92 3.71
CA GLU A 123 8.07 23.19 4.59
C GLU A 123 9.23 23.91 3.87
N PRO A 124 10.05 24.70 4.61
CA PRO A 124 11.17 25.44 4.03
C PRO A 124 12.36 24.56 3.61
N ARG A 125 12.27 23.25 3.83
CA ARG A 125 13.27 22.25 3.47
C ARG A 125 12.56 20.97 3.07
N ASP A 126 13.20 20.21 2.18
CA ASP A 126 12.79 18.87 1.81
C ASP A 126 12.58 18.04 3.08
N SER A 127 11.37 17.52 3.22
CA SER A 127 10.96 16.74 4.38
C SER A 127 9.84 15.78 4.01
N THR A 128 9.75 14.71 4.80
CA THR A 128 8.66 13.74 4.73
C THR A 128 7.86 13.80 6.02
N ASN A 129 6.57 13.47 6.01
CA ASN A 129 5.80 13.32 7.25
C ASN A 129 4.62 12.35 7.08
N PHE A 130 3.59 12.49 7.93
CA PHE A 130 2.38 11.68 7.88
C PHE A 130 1.13 12.55 7.88
N LYS A 131 0.12 12.13 7.11
CA LYS A 131 -1.20 12.75 7.06
C LYS A 131 -2.23 11.84 7.72
N PHE A 132 -3.02 12.42 8.63
CA PHE A 132 -4.06 11.73 9.39
C PHE A 132 -5.41 12.12 8.80
N VAL A 133 -6.10 11.15 8.19
CA VAL A 133 -7.40 11.34 7.54
C VAL A 133 -8.46 10.63 8.36
N ARG A 134 -9.57 11.30 8.67
CA ARG A 134 -10.67 10.64 9.38
C ARG A 134 -11.25 9.54 8.50
N TRP A 135 -11.44 8.36 9.09
CA TRP A 135 -11.94 7.23 8.35
C TRP A 135 -13.34 7.47 7.75
N ASP A 136 -14.20 8.27 8.39
CA ASP A 136 -15.50 8.61 7.78
C ASP A 136 -15.34 9.34 6.45
N ASP A 137 -14.39 10.26 6.33
CA ASP A 137 -14.18 11.03 5.10
C ASP A 137 -13.72 10.09 3.97
N VAL A 138 -12.81 9.15 4.27
CA VAL A 138 -12.36 8.11 3.33
C VAL A 138 -13.50 7.16 2.97
N SER A 139 -14.21 6.64 3.97
CA SER A 139 -15.29 5.66 3.76
C SER A 139 -16.48 6.24 2.97
N HIS A 140 -16.69 7.56 2.98
CA HIS A 140 -17.65 8.22 2.10
C HIS A 140 -17.12 8.36 0.67
N ALA A 141 -15.83 8.62 0.48
CA ALA A 141 -15.21 8.77 -0.84
C ALA A 141 -15.14 7.46 -1.64
N ILE A 142 -15.13 6.31 -0.96
CA ILE A 142 -14.94 4.98 -1.57
C ILE A 142 -16.21 4.12 -1.68
N ARG A 143 -17.37 4.68 -1.35
CA ARG A 143 -18.67 3.98 -1.38
C ARG A 143 -19.25 3.84 -2.79
#